data_AF-A0A7C7QQP8-F1
#
_entry.id   AF-A0A7C7QQP8-F1
#
_cell.length_a   1.000
_cell.length_b   1.000
_cell.length_c   1.000
_cell.angle_alpha   90.00
_cell.angle_beta   90.00
_cell.angle_gamma   90.00
#
_symmetry.space_group_name_H-M   'P 1'
#
loop_
_entity.id
_entity.type
_entity.pdbx_description
1 polymer ?
#
loop_
_entity_poly.entity_id
_entity_poly.type
_entity_poly.pdbx_seq_one_letter_code
_entity_poly.pdbx_strand_id
1 'polypeptide(L)' 'MFCSRVKEFLSQQGIEFTERNVAEDGSALSELEQLGVMTTPVTVINGEIVIGFDQPKLERLLRI' A
#
# COMPACT_ATOMS: atom_id res chain seq x y z
N MET A 1 -0.78 -12.98 0.33
CA MET A 1 0.66 -13.25 0.51
C MET A 1 1.53 -11.99 0.38
N PHE A 2 1.18 -11.01 -0.47
CA PHE A 2 1.98 -9.78 -0.63
C PHE A 2 1.66 -8.65 0.36
N CYS A 3 0.43 -8.56 0.89
CA CYS A 3 0.07 -7.55 1.89
C CYS A 3 0.93 -7.63 3.15
N SER A 4 1.23 -8.83 3.64
CA SER A 4 2.06 -9.02 4.83
C SER A 4 3.49 -8.50 4.62
N ARG A 5 4.07 -8.67 3.43
CA ARG A 5 5.43 -8.17 3.12
C ARG A 5 5.51 -6.64 3.14
N VAL A 6 4.52 -5.95 2.59
CA VAL A 6 4.46 -4.48 2.64
C VAL A 6 4.40 -4.01 4.09
N LYS A 7 3.52 -4.59 4.90
CA LYS A 7 3.36 -4.25 6.32
C LYS A 7 4.65 -4.49 7.11
N GLU A 8 5.27 -5.65 6.89
CA GLU A 8 6.50 -6.02 7.59
C GLU A 8 7.66 -5.10 7.20
N PHE A 9 7.78 -4.74 5.93
CA PHE A 9 8.75 -3.75 5.45
C PHE A 9 8.53 -2.39 6.11
N LEU A 10 7.31 -1.85 6.05
CA LEU A 10 6.99 -0.54 6.66
C LEU A 10 7.23 -0.56 8.17
N SER A 11 6.84 -1.64 8.85
CA SER A 11 7.05 -1.81 10.29
C SER A 11 8.53 -1.93 10.66
N GLN A 12 9.34 -2.63 9.86
CA GLN A 12 10.80 -2.73 10.08
C GLN A 12 11.49 -1.37 9.92
N GLN A 13 10.99 -0.54 9.01
CA GLN A 13 11.48 0.82 8.82
C GLN A 13 10.94 1.81 9.87
N GLY A 14 10.07 1.35 10.79
CA GLY A 14 9.46 2.19 11.82
C GLY A 14 8.47 3.21 11.28
N ILE A 15 7.89 2.94 10.09
CA ILE A 15 6.94 3.83 9.44
C ILE A 15 5.53 3.51 9.91
N GLU A 16 4.81 4.52 10.40
CA GLU A 16 3.39 4.39 10.70
C GLU A 16 2.59 4.26 9.40
N PHE A 17 1.76 3.22 9.31
CA PHE A 17 0.87 2.99 8.19
C PHE A 17 -0.52 2.60 8.67
N THR A 18 -1.54 2.93 7.87
CA THR A 18 -2.91 2.53 8.13
C THR A 18 -3.26 1.35 7.22
N GLU A 19 -3.61 0.22 7.82
CA GLU A 19 -4.12 -0.92 7.09
C GLU A 19 -5.59 -0.70 6.74
N ARG A 20 -5.91 -0.78 5.44
CA ARG A 20 -7.29 -0.78 4.94
C ARG A 20 -7.54 -2.07 4.18
N ASN A 21 -8.42 -2.91 4.71
CA ASN A 21 -8.78 -4.18 4.07
C ASN A 21 -9.91 -3.94 3.07
N VAL A 22 -9.64 -4.03 1.78
CA VAL A 22 -10.66 -3.82 0.73
C VAL A 22 -11.77 -4.87 0.71
N ALA A 23 -11.56 -6.03 1.36
CA ALA A 23 -12.61 -7.05 1.51
C ALA A 23 -13.61 -6.71 2.62
N GLU A 24 -13.22 -5.88 3.59
CA GLU A 24 -14.05 -5.49 4.74
C GLU A 24 -14.48 -4.01 4.67
N ASP A 25 -13.63 -3.15 4.09
CA ASP A 25 -13.84 -1.71 3.93
C ASP A 25 -14.26 -1.41 2.48
N GLY A 26 -15.57 -1.26 2.27
CA GLY A 26 -16.13 -0.92 0.94
C GLY A 26 -15.64 0.42 0.39
N SER A 27 -15.20 1.34 1.27
CA SER A 27 -14.61 2.61 0.86
C SER A 27 -13.23 2.42 0.24
N ALA A 28 -12.38 1.56 0.83
CA ALA A 28 -11.08 1.22 0.27
C ALA A 28 -11.21 0.49 -1.07
N LEU A 29 -12.23 -0.37 -1.23
CA LEU A 29 -12.56 -0.98 -2.51
C LEU A 29 -12.94 0.07 -3.55
N SER A 30 -13.84 0.99 -3.20
CA SER A 30 -14.25 2.09 -4.08
C SER A 30 -13.06 2.96 -4.50
N GLU A 31 -12.12 3.20 -3.59
CA GLU A 31 -10.87 3.92 -3.87
C GLU A 31 -10.00 3.17 -4.89
N LEU A 32 -9.85 1.85 -4.74
CA LEU A 32 -9.15 1.01 -5.73
C LEU A 32 -9.82 1.06 -7.12
N GLU A 33 -11.15 1.02 -7.16
CA GLU A 33 -11.92 1.13 -8.40
C GLU A 33 -11.74 2.51 -9.05
N GLN A 34 -11.76 3.59 -8.26
CA GLN A 34 -11.49 4.95 -8.70
C GLN A 34 -10.07 5.10 -9.27
N LEU A 35 -9.10 4.42 -8.66
CA LEU A 35 -7.72 4.37 -9.13
C LEU A 35 -7.53 3.47 -10.36
N GLY A 36 -8.55 2.70 -10.76
CA GLY A 36 -8.48 1.76 -11.87
C GLY A 36 -7.62 0.54 -11.58
N VAL A 37 -7.37 0.24 -10.30
CA VAL A 37 -6.48 -0.85 -9.88
C VAL A 37 -7.30 -2.00 -9.31
N MET A 38 -7.30 -3.13 -10.00
CA MET A 38 -7.99 -4.35 -9.55
C MET A 38 -7.06 -5.34 -8.83
N THR A 39 -5.86 -4.91 -8.46
CA THR A 39 -4.82 -5.79 -7.92
C THR A 39 -4.29 -5.26 -6.59
N THR A 40 -4.22 -6.13 -5.59
CA THR A 40 -3.67 -5.82 -4.27
C THR A 40 -2.32 -6.52 -4.06
N PRO A 41 -1.43 -6.00 -3.18
CA PRO A 41 -1.58 -4.80 -2.35
C PRO A 41 -1.44 -3.49 -3.14
N VAL A 42 -2.05 -2.41 -2.65
CA VAL A 42 -1.81 -1.04 -3.12
C VAL A 42 -1.38 -0.22 -1.92
N THR A 43 -0.29 0.54 -2.08
CA THR A 43 0.27 1.40 -1.03
C THR A 43 0.22 2.83 -1.54
N VAL A 44 -0.38 3.73 -0.76
CA VAL A 44 -0.44 5.15 -1.08
C VAL A 44 0.49 5.88 -0.12
N ILE A 45 1.52 6.55 -0.66
CA ILE A 45 2.53 7.27 0.11
C ILE A 45 2.58 8.71 -0.39
N ASN A 46 2.19 9.69 0.44
CA ASN A 46 2.15 11.11 0.05
C ASN A 46 1.37 11.39 -1.26
N GLY A 47 0.32 10.61 -1.54
CA GLY A 47 -0.47 10.70 -2.78
C GLY A 47 0.11 9.96 -3.99
N GLU A 48 1.31 9.38 -3.87
CA GLU A 48 1.87 8.47 -4.88
C GLU A 48 1.35 7.05 -4.64
N ILE A 49 0.96 6.38 -5.73
CA ILE A 49 0.36 5.04 -5.70
C ILE A 49 1.42 4.02 -6.12
N VAL A 50 1.61 3.03 -5.28
CA VAL A 50 2.47 1.88 -5.53
C VAL A 50 1.59 0.63 -5.56
N ILE A 51 1.56 -0.02 -6.71
CA ILE A 51 0.78 -1.25 -6.91
C ILE A 51 1.74 -2.43 -6.72
N GLY A 52 1.35 -3.39 -5.89
CA GLY A 52 2.18 -4.53 -5.51
C GLY A 52 3.17 -4.23 -4.38
N PHE A 53 4.23 -5.03 -4.31
CA PHE A 53 5.36 -4.82 -3.40
C PHE A 53 6.58 -4.40 -4.21
N ASP A 54 6.83 -3.10 -4.23
CA ASP A 54 7.89 -2.48 -5.04
C ASP A 54 8.89 -1.78 -4.12
N GLN A 55 9.77 -2.57 -3.50
CA GLN A 55 10.75 -2.10 -2.51
C GLN A 55 11.52 -0.84 -2.96
N PRO A 56 12.15 -0.77 -4.16
CA PRO A 56 12.89 0.43 -4.54
C PRO A 56 12.00 1.67 -4.70
N LYS A 57 10.73 1.49 -5.09
CA LYS A 57 9.77 2.61 -5.18
C LYS A 57 9.33 3.06 -3.78
N LEU A 58 9.09 2.11 -2.87
CA LEU A 58 8.77 2.39 -1.47
C LEU A 58 9.90 3.17 -0.81
N GLU A 59 11.15 2.68 -0.91
CA GLU A 59 12.34 3.34 -0.36
C GLU A 59 12.47 4.78 -0.88
N ARG A 60 12.31 4.96 -2.19
CA ARG A 60 12.36 6.29 -2.82
C ARG A 60 11.26 7.24 -2.34
N LEU A 61 10.04 6.74 -2.16
CA LEU A 61 8.89 7.55 -1.71
C LEU A 61 8.95 7.88 -0.22
N LEU A 62 9.49 6.96 0.57
CA LEU A 62 9.69 7.11 2.00
C LEU A 62 10.99 7.85 2.34
N ARG A 63 11.87 8.03 1.33
CA ARG A 63 13.19 8.68 1.44
C ARG A 63 14.08 8.01 2.49
N ILE A 64 14.10 6.69 2.47
CA ILE A 64 14.96 5.82 3.30
C ILE A 64 16.04 5.14 2.45
#